data_AF-A0A3S0A660-F1
#
_entry.id   AF-A0A3S0A660-F1
#
_cell.length_a   1.000
_cell.length_b   1.000
_cell.length_c   1.000
_cell.angle_alpha   90.00
_cell.angle_beta   90.00
_cell.angle_gamma   90.00
#
_symmetry.space_group_name_H-M   'P 1'
#
loop_
_entity.id
_entity.type
_entity.pdbx_description
1 polymer ?
#
loop_
_entity_poly.entity_id
_entity_poly.type
_entity_poly.pdbx_seq_one_letter_code
_entity_poly.pdbx_strand_id
1 'polypeptide(L)'
;MFIKVNIFLLFVNTKSHKNLISVLAILYILITYSNLGFANEKYKDMKDFEEVIDIIHNQYINKVDNKQLMQSAINGMLDSLDPYSTFLTKEEYDDMKSSAKGEFGGIGVEINMEQGFLKVVSSYKNLPAYRAGIKPGDIIVMINDEAIGSMSIVQASDKLKGEPGSTVKLKIYRDSGEIKEVVITRDVIKLIPTKVLYYNQDKVIYAKIGNFSEKTSLILKNELLKIINNHNSIKGLILDLRDNPGGILDQAVEVSRLFLNDGIIVSIKTRHNNEEISYDATGADIIKGLPIVILINNGSASSSEIVAGALQDNKRALVMGEKSFCKGLVQNLIPFSNGSAIKLTTAKFYTPLGKSIQEECIIPNIEIISPLVNTELNNDTNNAIIKNNNHKNLKNYQNDYVLLRAIDLVKGISLYTHDKNE
;
A
#
# COMPACT_ATOMS: atom_id res chain seq x y z
N MET A 1 27.13 12.89 13.77
CA MET A 1 28.24 13.30 14.66
C MET A 1 27.84 14.62 15.33
N PHE A 2 26.98 14.54 16.34
CA PHE A 2 26.50 15.71 17.08
C PHE A 2 27.57 16.13 18.09
N ILE A 3 28.12 17.34 17.94
CA ILE A 3 29.01 17.92 18.94
C ILE A 3 28.15 18.24 20.16
N LYS A 4 28.22 17.38 21.17
CA LYS A 4 27.84 17.73 22.55
C LYS A 4 28.75 18.87 23.00
N VAL A 5 28.29 20.10 22.88
CA VAL A 5 28.90 21.22 23.59
C VAL A 5 28.46 21.08 25.05
N ASN A 6 29.33 20.46 25.86
CA ASN A 6 29.27 20.61 27.30
C ASN A 6 29.42 22.09 27.60
N ILE A 7 28.32 22.73 28.02
CA ILE A 7 28.36 24.07 28.62
C ILE A 7 28.99 23.87 30.00
N PHE A 8 30.32 23.88 30.03
CA PHE A 8 31.06 24.04 31.26
C PHE A 8 30.87 25.50 31.68
N LEU A 9 30.17 25.70 32.79
CA LEU A 9 30.03 26.97 33.49
C LEU A 9 31.44 27.53 33.79
N LEU A 10 31.95 28.35 32.89
CA LEU A 10 33.05 29.25 33.19
C LEU A 10 32.50 30.33 34.12
N PHE A 11 32.63 30.10 35.43
CA PHE A 11 32.59 31.15 36.43
C PHE A 11 33.73 32.14 36.15
N VAL A 12 33.50 33.05 35.21
CA VAL A 12 34.37 34.20 35.00
C VAL A 12 34.02 35.22 36.07
N ASN A 13 34.71 35.10 37.20
CA ASN A 13 34.77 36.14 38.22
C ASN A 13 35.56 37.34 37.67
N THR A 14 34.98 38.11 36.75
CA THR A 14 35.60 39.35 36.26
C THR A 14 34.65 40.52 36.38
N LYS A 15 35.02 41.45 37.25
CA LYS A 15 34.48 42.81 37.47
C LYS A 15 34.50 43.74 36.23
N SER A 16 34.47 43.22 35.02
CA SER A 16 34.57 44.01 33.79
C SER A 16 33.53 43.55 32.77
N HIS A 17 32.45 44.33 32.63
CA HIS A 17 31.43 44.17 31.60
C HIS A 17 32.02 44.07 30.18
N LYS A 18 33.26 44.55 29.95
CA LYS A 18 33.94 44.48 28.66
C LYS A 18 34.20 43.04 28.20
N ASN A 19 34.52 42.11 29.12
CA ASN A 19 34.89 40.74 28.75
C ASN A 19 33.67 39.90 28.31
N LEU A 20 32.50 40.13 28.91
CA LEU A 20 31.26 39.43 28.55
C LEU A 20 30.79 39.83 27.14
N ILE A 21 30.92 41.11 26.79
CA ILE A 21 30.60 41.62 25.45
C ILE A 21 31.51 40.99 24.40
N SER A 22 32.80 40.82 24.70
CA SER A 22 33.75 40.17 23.77
C SER A 22 33.39 38.71 23.51
N VAL A 23 33.03 37.96 24.56
CA VAL A 23 32.63 36.55 24.43
C VAL A 23 31.33 36.41 23.65
N LEU A 24 30.33 37.25 23.91
CA LEU A 24 29.07 37.26 23.16
C LEU A 24 29.27 37.66 21.70
N ALA A 25 30.16 38.61 21.40
CA ALA A 25 30.50 39.00 20.04
C ALA A 25 31.19 37.85 19.29
N ILE A 26 32.12 37.14 19.92
CA ILE A 26 32.77 35.96 19.32
C ILE A 26 31.75 34.83 19.10
N LEU A 27 30.84 34.60 20.04
CA LEU A 27 29.78 33.60 19.89
C LEU A 27 28.83 33.96 18.74
N TYR A 28 28.45 35.24 18.61
CA TYR A 28 27.64 35.75 17.52
C TYR A 28 28.37 35.64 16.17
N ILE A 29 29.66 35.95 16.12
CA ILE A 29 30.50 35.73 14.94
C ILE A 29 30.54 34.24 14.58
N LEU A 30 30.75 33.34 15.54
CA LEU A 30 30.76 31.90 15.27
C LEU A 30 29.39 31.37 14.78
N ILE A 31 28.28 31.84 15.36
CA ILE A 31 26.91 31.49 14.94
C ILE A 31 26.61 32.03 13.54
N THR A 32 27.07 33.25 13.23
CA THR A 32 26.91 33.84 11.90
C THR A 32 27.77 33.13 10.86
N TYR A 33 29.01 32.73 11.19
CA TYR A 33 29.86 31.93 10.31
C TYR A 33 29.30 30.53 10.05
N SER A 34 28.72 29.86 11.05
CA SER A 34 28.07 28.56 10.85
C SER A 34 26.81 28.65 9.98
N ASN A 35 26.02 29.71 10.13
CA ASN A 35 24.87 29.97 9.27
C ASN A 35 25.30 30.41 7.85
N LEU A 36 26.42 31.13 7.71
CA LEU A 36 27.00 31.48 6.41
C LEU A 36 27.46 30.23 5.65
N GLY A 37 28.09 29.25 6.31
CA GLY A 37 28.57 28.02 5.67
C GLY A 37 27.46 27.17 5.03
N PHE A 38 26.37 26.93 5.75
CA PHE A 38 25.18 26.22 5.24
C PHE A 38 24.44 27.01 4.17
N ALA A 39 24.39 28.34 4.32
CA ALA A 39 23.86 29.22 3.29
C ALA A 39 24.70 29.14 2.00
N ASN A 40 26.03 29.16 2.10
CA ASN A 40 26.94 29.25 0.96
C ASN A 40 26.86 28.02 0.02
N GLU A 41 26.70 26.82 0.56
CA GLU A 41 26.52 25.60 -0.27
C GLU A 41 25.18 25.63 -1.01
N LYS A 42 24.07 25.93 -0.32
CA LYS A 42 22.74 26.05 -0.95
C LYS A 42 22.69 27.18 -2.00
N TYR A 43 23.40 28.28 -1.76
CA TYR A 43 23.51 29.39 -2.73
C TYR A 43 24.36 29.00 -3.94
N LYS A 44 25.40 28.18 -3.76
CA LYS A 44 26.22 27.66 -4.87
C LYS A 44 25.43 26.68 -5.74
N ASP A 45 24.75 25.70 -5.13
CA ASP A 45 23.96 24.71 -5.88
C ASP A 45 22.82 25.35 -6.68
N MET A 46 22.20 26.40 -6.14
CA MET A 46 21.17 27.16 -6.87
C MET A 46 21.77 27.93 -8.05
N LYS A 47 22.99 28.46 -7.90
CA LYS A 47 23.68 29.15 -9.00
C LYS A 47 24.04 28.18 -10.13
N ASP A 48 24.54 27.00 -9.80
CA ASP A 48 24.84 25.96 -10.78
C ASP A 48 23.55 25.52 -11.51
N PHE A 49 22.42 25.44 -10.80
CA PHE A 49 21.11 25.14 -11.40
C PHE A 49 20.62 26.25 -12.35
N GLU A 50 20.76 27.52 -11.97
CA GLU A 50 20.44 28.67 -12.83
C GLU A 50 21.32 28.68 -14.10
N GLU A 51 22.64 28.46 -13.94
CA GLU A 51 23.59 28.41 -15.05
C GLU A 51 23.25 27.30 -16.05
N VAL A 52 22.85 26.12 -15.56
CA VAL A 52 22.39 25.02 -16.43
C VAL A 52 21.14 25.40 -17.22
N ILE A 53 20.15 26.03 -16.58
CA ILE A 53 18.93 26.51 -17.26
C ILE A 53 19.28 27.52 -18.36
N ASP A 54 20.18 28.46 -18.07
CA ASP A 54 20.63 29.47 -19.03
C ASP A 54 21.39 28.86 -20.21
N ILE A 55 22.27 27.89 -19.96
CA ILE A 55 22.98 27.16 -21.02
C ILE A 55 21.98 26.42 -21.93
N ILE A 56 20.99 25.73 -21.35
CA ILE A 56 19.96 25.03 -22.12
C ILE A 56 19.19 26.02 -22.99
N HIS A 57 18.76 27.16 -22.45
CA HIS A 57 18.02 28.15 -23.23
C HIS A 57 18.80 28.75 -24.39
N ASN A 58 20.10 28.99 -24.19
CA ASN A 58 20.92 29.69 -25.17
C ASN A 58 21.60 28.76 -26.19
N GLN A 59 21.85 27.50 -25.82
CA GLN A 59 22.69 26.58 -26.61
C GLN A 59 21.96 25.32 -27.09
N TYR A 60 20.82 24.95 -26.50
CA TYR A 60 20.09 23.78 -27.00
C TYR A 60 19.49 24.07 -28.38
N ILE A 61 19.65 23.10 -29.29
CA ILE A 61 19.30 23.25 -30.71
C ILE A 61 17.81 23.56 -30.96
N ASN A 62 16.94 23.15 -30.03
CA ASN A 62 15.50 23.33 -30.12
C ASN A 62 14.99 24.30 -29.06
N LYS A 63 13.86 24.96 -29.33
CA LYS A 63 13.19 25.79 -28.32
C LYS A 63 12.71 24.91 -27.16
N VAL A 64 13.03 25.32 -25.93
CA VAL A 64 12.63 24.64 -24.69
C VAL A 64 11.52 25.43 -24.00
N ASP A 65 10.55 24.73 -23.43
CA ASP A 65 9.52 25.31 -22.57
C ASP A 65 9.96 25.29 -21.10
N ASN A 66 10.05 26.45 -20.45
CA ASN A 66 10.55 26.57 -19.07
C ASN A 66 9.69 25.80 -18.08
N LYS A 67 8.38 25.74 -18.29
CA LYS A 67 7.45 25.05 -17.39
C LYS A 67 7.71 23.54 -17.45
N GLN A 68 7.89 22.99 -18.65
CA GLN A 68 8.23 21.59 -18.85
C GLN A 68 9.62 21.25 -18.29
N LEU A 69 10.62 22.13 -18.48
CA LEU A 69 11.97 21.93 -17.94
C LEU A 69 11.96 21.91 -16.41
N MET A 70 11.29 22.88 -15.78
CA MET A 70 11.16 22.95 -14.32
C MET A 70 10.40 21.75 -13.76
N GLN A 71 9.31 21.34 -14.42
CA GLN A 71 8.56 20.14 -14.03
C GLN A 71 9.42 18.89 -14.08
N SER A 72 10.25 18.74 -15.13
CA SER A 72 11.15 17.61 -15.29
C SER A 72 12.24 17.59 -14.21
N ALA A 73 12.77 18.76 -13.83
CA ALA A 73 13.72 18.89 -12.74
C ALA A 73 13.10 18.50 -11.39
N ILE A 74 11.88 18.96 -11.09
CA ILE A 74 11.16 18.59 -9.87
C ILE A 74 10.89 17.09 -9.82
N ASN A 75 10.42 16.50 -10.92
CA ASN A 75 10.17 15.06 -10.99
C ASN A 75 11.47 14.28 -10.76
N GLY A 76 12.57 14.64 -11.43
CA GLY A 76 13.86 13.99 -11.23
C GLY A 76 14.37 14.07 -9.78
N MET A 77 14.16 15.20 -9.09
CA MET A 77 14.48 15.30 -7.65
C MET A 77 13.65 14.33 -6.82
N LEU A 78 12.34 14.21 -7.07
CA LEU A 78 11.44 13.36 -6.28
C LEU A 78 11.64 11.87 -6.57
N ASP A 79 11.83 11.50 -7.84
CA ASP A 79 12.13 10.14 -8.28
C ASP A 79 13.42 9.61 -7.65
N SER A 80 14.37 10.50 -7.33
CA SER A 80 15.61 10.14 -6.63
C SER A 80 15.41 9.78 -5.15
N LEU A 81 14.26 10.15 -4.55
CA LEU A 81 13.96 9.87 -3.14
C LEU A 81 13.36 8.47 -2.97
N ASP A 82 12.24 8.23 -3.66
CA ASP A 82 11.47 6.99 -3.61
C ASP A 82 10.43 6.97 -4.74
N PRO A 83 9.90 5.81 -5.14
CA PRO A 83 8.98 5.72 -6.28
C PRO A 83 7.53 6.17 -5.99
N TYR A 84 7.23 6.60 -4.76
CA TYR A 84 5.89 7.02 -4.33
C TYR A 84 5.76 8.54 -4.21
N SER A 85 6.89 9.24 -4.12
CA SER A 85 6.98 10.69 -4.03
C SER A 85 6.86 11.31 -5.42
N THR A 86 5.89 12.19 -5.62
CA THR A 86 5.64 12.82 -6.93
C THR A 86 5.11 14.23 -6.76
N PHE A 87 5.43 15.08 -7.74
CA PHE A 87 4.76 16.35 -7.91
C PHE A 87 3.44 16.11 -8.64
N LEU A 88 2.42 16.87 -8.26
CA LEU A 88 1.11 16.88 -8.88
C LEU A 88 0.85 18.30 -9.35
N THR A 89 0.67 18.47 -10.65
CA THR A 89 0.08 19.69 -11.21
C THR A 89 -1.32 19.91 -10.62
N LYS A 90 -1.87 21.11 -10.81
CA LYS A 90 -3.23 21.42 -10.33
C LYS A 90 -4.27 20.43 -10.87
N GLU A 91 -4.18 20.11 -12.16
CA GLU A 91 -5.08 19.17 -12.84
C GLU A 91 -4.94 17.76 -12.23
N GLU A 92 -3.72 17.23 -12.14
CA GLU A 92 -3.46 15.92 -11.54
C GLU A 92 -3.90 15.85 -10.07
N TYR A 93 -3.74 16.95 -9.31
CA TYR A 93 -4.17 17.01 -7.92
C TYR A 93 -5.70 17.01 -7.77
N ASP A 94 -6.40 17.78 -8.61
CA ASP A 94 -7.86 17.81 -8.63
C ASP A 94 -8.45 16.47 -9.13
N ASP A 95 -7.80 15.83 -10.11
CA ASP A 95 -8.16 14.51 -10.61
C ASP A 95 -7.90 13.39 -9.61
N MET A 96 -6.84 13.49 -8.82
CA MET A 96 -6.58 12.53 -7.75
C MET A 96 -7.65 12.64 -6.65
N LYS A 97 -8.10 13.86 -6.32
CA LYS A 97 -9.22 14.07 -5.37
C LYS A 97 -10.56 13.57 -5.93
N SER A 98 -10.80 13.73 -7.23
CA SER A 98 -12.03 13.26 -7.87
C SER A 98 -12.05 11.73 -7.98
N SER A 99 -10.92 11.10 -8.31
CA SER A 99 -10.75 9.64 -8.39
C SER A 99 -10.98 8.95 -7.05
N ALA A 100 -10.68 9.62 -5.93
CA ALA A 100 -11.00 9.12 -4.59
C ALA A 100 -12.52 8.93 -4.35
N LYS A 101 -13.39 9.52 -5.19
CA LYS A 101 -14.85 9.36 -5.13
C LYS A 101 -15.35 8.04 -5.74
N GLY A 102 -14.47 7.22 -6.32
CA GLY A 102 -14.70 5.78 -6.49
C GLY A 102 -15.23 5.31 -7.86
N GLU A 103 -15.33 6.19 -8.86
CA GLU A 103 -15.66 5.79 -10.24
C GLU A 103 -14.76 6.50 -11.25
N PHE A 104 -14.09 5.73 -12.12
CA PHE A 104 -13.30 6.24 -13.24
C PHE A 104 -13.28 5.25 -14.41
N GLY A 105 -13.09 5.74 -15.63
CA GLY A 105 -12.87 4.89 -16.81
C GLY A 105 -11.43 4.40 -16.87
N GLY A 106 -11.23 3.09 -17.01
CA GLY A 106 -9.87 2.52 -17.05
C GLY A 106 -9.87 1.00 -17.19
N ILE A 107 -8.75 0.37 -16.83
CA ILE A 107 -8.57 -1.09 -16.97
C ILE A 107 -8.65 -1.86 -15.65
N GLY A 108 -8.73 -1.17 -14.51
CA GLY A 108 -8.92 -1.82 -13.20
C GLY A 108 -7.66 -2.51 -12.67
N VAL A 109 -6.53 -1.79 -12.65
CA VAL A 109 -5.27 -2.22 -12.04
C VAL A 109 -4.81 -1.21 -11.01
N GLU A 110 -4.13 -1.69 -9.99
CA GLU A 110 -3.24 -0.89 -9.14
C GLU A 110 -1.82 -1.06 -9.66
N ILE A 111 -1.10 0.05 -9.87
CA ILE A 111 0.26 0.08 -10.38
C ILE A 111 1.19 0.77 -9.38
N ASN A 112 2.46 0.40 -9.43
CA ASN A 112 3.53 1.05 -8.67
C ASN A 112 4.78 1.19 -9.55
N MET A 113 5.55 2.24 -9.32
CA MET A 113 6.89 2.33 -9.90
C MET A 113 7.87 1.62 -8.96
N GLU A 114 8.77 0.79 -9.48
CA GLU A 114 9.79 0.13 -8.67
C GLU A 114 11.07 0.04 -9.50
N GLN A 115 12.14 0.72 -9.07
CA GLN A 115 13.42 0.76 -9.79
C GLN A 115 13.29 1.19 -11.27
N GLY A 116 12.36 2.10 -11.58
CA GLY A 116 12.07 2.56 -12.94
C GLY A 116 11.17 1.63 -13.77
N PHE A 117 10.71 0.52 -13.19
CA PHE A 117 9.75 -0.39 -13.83
C PHE A 117 8.33 -0.13 -13.32
N LEU A 118 7.36 -0.07 -14.24
CA LEU A 118 5.95 0.04 -13.88
C LEU A 118 5.39 -1.35 -13.60
N LYS A 119 5.21 -1.67 -12.32
CA LYS A 119 4.76 -2.98 -11.85
C LYS A 119 3.27 -2.96 -11.50
N VAL A 120 2.58 -4.05 -11.79
CA VAL A 120 1.20 -4.28 -11.36
C VAL A 120 1.20 -4.77 -9.92
N VAL A 121 0.62 -3.99 -9.02
CA VAL A 121 0.41 -4.36 -7.61
C VAL A 121 -0.77 -5.32 -7.50
N SER A 122 -1.89 -4.96 -8.12
CA SER A 122 -3.11 -5.76 -8.10
C SER A 122 -3.90 -5.58 -9.40
N SER A 123 -4.59 -6.64 -9.81
CA SER A 123 -5.59 -6.60 -10.86
C SER A 123 -6.92 -7.08 -10.27
N TYR A 124 -7.94 -6.24 -10.27
CA TYR A 124 -9.19 -6.55 -9.59
C TYR A 124 -9.98 -7.63 -10.33
N LYS A 125 -10.41 -8.68 -9.60
CA LYS A 125 -11.21 -9.76 -10.16
C LYS A 125 -12.45 -9.24 -10.90
N ASN A 126 -12.70 -9.80 -12.07
CA ASN A 126 -13.78 -9.41 -12.99
C ASN A 126 -13.65 -8.02 -13.63
N LEU A 127 -12.57 -7.27 -13.41
CA LEU A 127 -12.30 -6.01 -14.15
C LEU A 127 -11.47 -6.28 -15.42
N PRO A 128 -11.41 -5.32 -16.37
CA PRO A 128 -10.85 -5.55 -17.70
C PRO A 128 -9.45 -6.18 -17.71
N ALA A 129 -8.51 -5.65 -16.92
CA ALA A 129 -7.14 -6.17 -16.88
C ALA A 129 -7.06 -7.60 -16.34
N TYR A 130 -7.82 -7.93 -15.30
CA TYR A 130 -7.91 -9.28 -14.78
C TYR A 130 -8.46 -10.25 -15.83
N ARG A 131 -9.53 -9.85 -16.56
CA ARG A 131 -10.11 -10.65 -17.65
C ARG A 131 -9.11 -10.85 -18.81
N ALA A 132 -8.24 -9.87 -19.04
CA ALA A 132 -7.17 -9.93 -20.02
C ALA A 132 -5.95 -10.75 -19.55
N GLY A 133 -5.98 -11.27 -18.32
CA GLY A 133 -4.95 -12.13 -17.76
C GLY A 133 -3.73 -11.39 -17.22
N ILE A 134 -3.85 -10.07 -16.96
CA ILE A 134 -2.88 -9.32 -16.15
C ILE A 134 -2.89 -9.88 -14.72
N LYS A 135 -1.72 -9.98 -14.11
CA LYS A 135 -1.52 -10.53 -12.77
C LYS A 135 -0.69 -9.57 -11.90
N PRO A 136 -0.86 -9.63 -10.56
CA PRO A 136 0.13 -9.05 -9.64
C PRO A 136 1.54 -9.51 -10.01
N GLY A 137 2.50 -8.58 -10.00
CA GLY A 137 3.91 -8.83 -10.35
C GLY A 137 4.26 -8.57 -11.82
N ASP A 138 3.30 -8.46 -12.73
CA ASP A 138 3.57 -8.09 -14.13
C ASP A 138 4.29 -6.74 -14.22
N ILE A 139 5.29 -6.64 -15.10
CA ILE A 139 5.97 -5.38 -15.42
C ILE A 139 5.43 -4.86 -16.75
N ILE A 140 4.78 -3.71 -16.76
CA ILE A 140 4.36 -3.02 -17.98
C ILE A 140 5.59 -2.30 -18.54
N VAL A 141 5.99 -2.66 -19.76
CA VAL A 141 7.16 -2.05 -20.44
C VAL A 141 6.74 -1.03 -21.51
N MET A 142 5.53 -1.16 -22.05
CA MET A 142 4.95 -0.19 -22.99
C MET A 142 3.45 -0.03 -22.77
N ILE A 143 2.96 1.20 -22.93
CA ILE A 143 1.54 1.53 -23.02
C ILE A 143 1.30 2.15 -24.40
N ASN A 144 0.45 1.48 -25.19
CA ASN A 144 0.33 1.65 -26.63
C ASN A 144 1.70 1.52 -27.31
N ASP A 145 2.13 2.55 -28.03
CA ASP A 145 3.41 2.59 -28.74
C ASP A 145 4.48 3.37 -27.97
N GLU A 146 4.22 3.75 -26.72
CA GLU A 146 5.12 4.53 -25.89
C GLU A 146 5.76 3.67 -24.78
N ALA A 147 7.08 3.80 -24.62
CA ALA A 147 7.84 3.11 -23.60
C ALA A 147 7.70 3.78 -22.23
N ILE A 148 7.67 2.99 -21.16
CA ILE A 148 7.50 3.49 -19.78
C ILE A 148 8.69 4.31 -19.27
N GLY A 149 9.90 4.10 -19.80
CA GLY A 149 11.16 4.48 -19.13
C GLY A 149 11.32 5.95 -18.68
N SER A 150 10.58 6.90 -19.25
CA SER A 150 10.60 8.31 -18.84
C SER A 150 9.27 8.82 -18.27
N MET A 151 8.30 7.93 -18.06
CA MET A 151 6.97 8.29 -17.56
C MET A 151 6.93 8.30 -16.04
N SER A 152 6.30 9.32 -15.46
CA SER A 152 5.90 9.27 -14.05
C SER A 152 4.75 8.26 -13.85
N ILE A 153 4.56 7.81 -12.61
CA ILE A 153 3.42 6.95 -12.26
C ILE A 153 2.07 7.60 -12.59
N VAL A 154 1.98 8.93 -12.47
CA VAL A 154 0.77 9.70 -12.78
C VAL A 154 0.50 9.68 -14.28
N GLN A 155 1.52 9.97 -15.10
CA GLN A 155 1.43 9.89 -16.55
C GLN A 155 1.05 8.49 -17.04
N ALA A 156 1.65 7.46 -16.45
CA ALA A 156 1.30 6.07 -16.76
C ALA A 156 -0.17 5.79 -16.40
N SER A 157 -0.61 6.19 -15.20
CA SER A 157 -2.01 6.07 -14.77
C SER A 157 -2.96 6.73 -15.77
N ASP A 158 -2.67 7.96 -16.21
CA ASP A 158 -3.53 8.70 -17.11
C ASP A 158 -3.63 8.04 -18.50
N LYS A 159 -2.56 7.41 -18.98
CA LYS A 159 -2.58 6.61 -20.21
C LYS A 159 -3.37 5.31 -20.06
N LEU A 160 -3.41 4.71 -18.86
CA LEU A 160 -4.22 3.52 -18.59
C LEU A 160 -5.71 3.87 -18.44
N LYS A 161 -6.02 5.09 -17.97
CA LYS A 161 -7.38 5.65 -17.97
C LYS A 161 -7.83 6.06 -19.37
N GLY A 162 -9.12 6.29 -19.51
CA GLY A 162 -9.74 6.72 -20.75
C GLY A 162 -11.20 6.32 -20.84
N GLU A 163 -11.86 6.77 -21.90
CA GLU A 163 -13.30 6.55 -22.11
C GLU A 163 -13.67 5.05 -22.08
N PRO A 164 -14.73 4.65 -21.36
CA PRO A 164 -15.24 3.29 -21.41
C PRO A 164 -15.53 2.85 -22.85
N GLY A 165 -15.13 1.62 -23.21
CA GLY A 165 -15.24 1.07 -24.56
C GLY A 165 -14.04 1.36 -25.46
N SER A 166 -13.18 2.34 -25.13
CA SER A 166 -11.89 2.52 -25.81
C SER A 166 -10.91 1.40 -25.47
N THR A 167 -9.83 1.23 -26.24
CA THR A 167 -8.81 0.21 -25.98
C THR A 167 -7.47 0.81 -25.58
N VAL A 168 -6.69 0.04 -24.81
CA VAL A 168 -5.28 0.29 -24.54
C VAL A 168 -4.51 -0.99 -24.84
N LYS A 169 -3.36 -0.84 -25.49
CA LYS A 169 -2.44 -1.94 -25.76
C LYS A 169 -1.32 -1.89 -24.74
N LEU A 170 -1.02 -3.00 -24.08
CA LEU A 170 0.09 -3.12 -23.14
C LEU A 170 1.09 -4.14 -23.66
N LYS A 171 2.38 -3.88 -23.47
CA LYS A 171 3.40 -4.92 -23.47
C LYS A 171 3.82 -5.18 -22.04
N ILE A 172 3.67 -6.42 -21.60
CA ILE A 172 4.02 -6.85 -20.25
C ILE A 172 5.15 -7.86 -20.28
N TYR A 173 6.03 -7.77 -19.29
CA TYR A 173 7.03 -8.76 -18.96
C TYR A 173 6.57 -9.50 -17.70
N ARG A 174 6.58 -10.83 -17.77
CA ARG A 174 6.26 -11.75 -16.67
C ARG A 174 7.41 -12.75 -16.57
N ASP A 175 7.70 -13.24 -15.37
CA ASP A 175 8.81 -14.12 -14.93
C ASP A 175 9.32 -15.21 -15.91
N SER A 176 8.60 -15.55 -16.99
CA SER A 176 9.02 -16.45 -18.07
C SER A 176 10.04 -15.87 -19.05
N GLY A 177 10.37 -14.57 -18.97
CA GLY A 177 11.35 -13.92 -19.86
C GLY A 177 10.79 -13.42 -21.19
N GLU A 178 9.50 -13.65 -21.46
CA GLU A 178 8.85 -13.24 -22.71
C GLU A 178 7.99 -11.99 -22.52
N ILE A 179 8.08 -11.08 -23.49
CA ILE A 179 7.20 -9.91 -23.57
C ILE A 179 5.89 -10.33 -24.25
N LYS A 180 4.78 -10.17 -23.54
CA LYS A 180 3.44 -10.44 -24.06
C LYS A 180 2.70 -9.15 -24.38
N GLU A 181 2.10 -9.07 -25.56
CA GLU A 181 1.17 -8.01 -25.91
C GLU A 181 -0.25 -8.36 -25.43
N VAL A 182 -0.92 -7.41 -24.79
CA VAL A 182 -2.28 -7.56 -24.25
C VAL A 182 -3.09 -6.33 -24.64
N VAL A 183 -4.20 -6.53 -25.36
CA VAL A 183 -5.14 -5.45 -25.69
C VAL A 183 -6.30 -5.52 -24.70
N ILE A 184 -6.60 -4.39 -24.05
CA ILE A 184 -7.59 -4.30 -22.99
C ILE A 184 -8.61 -3.21 -23.36
N THR A 185 -9.89 -3.57 -23.34
CA THR A 185 -10.99 -2.61 -23.47
C THR A 185 -11.26 -1.96 -22.11
N ARG A 186 -11.21 -0.63 -22.05
CA ARG A 186 -11.52 0.14 -20.84
C ARG A 186 -12.99 0.01 -20.48
N ASP A 187 -13.29 0.07 -19.20
CA ASP A 187 -14.63 -0.04 -18.64
C ASP A 187 -14.76 0.93 -17.46
N VAL A 188 -15.99 1.12 -16.98
CA VAL A 188 -16.23 1.86 -15.74
C VAL A 188 -15.71 1.03 -14.57
N ILE A 189 -14.68 1.52 -13.92
CA ILE A 189 -14.05 0.85 -12.79
C ILE A 189 -14.82 1.19 -11.53
N LYS A 190 -15.41 0.15 -10.93
CA LYS A 190 -16.02 0.20 -9.60
C LYS A 190 -15.16 -0.61 -8.65
N LEU A 191 -14.71 0.01 -7.57
CA LEU A 191 -13.93 -0.67 -6.54
C LEU A 191 -14.72 -1.86 -5.98
N ILE A 192 -14.03 -2.97 -5.72
CA ILE A 192 -14.66 -4.17 -5.17
C ILE A 192 -15.12 -3.85 -3.73
N PRO A 193 -16.44 -3.87 -3.45
CA PRO A 193 -16.93 -3.54 -2.13
C PRO A 193 -16.60 -4.65 -1.13
N THR A 194 -16.67 -4.30 0.16
CA THR A 194 -16.62 -5.30 1.24
C THR A 194 -17.81 -6.24 1.12
N LYS A 195 -17.54 -7.55 1.10
CA LYS A 195 -18.56 -8.60 0.97
C LYS A 195 -18.41 -9.60 2.10
N VAL A 196 -19.51 -9.88 2.79
CA VAL A 196 -19.57 -10.89 3.86
C VAL A 196 -20.57 -11.96 3.48
N LEU A 197 -20.18 -13.22 3.63
CA LEU A 197 -20.97 -14.42 3.34
C LEU A 197 -20.91 -15.37 4.52
N TYR A 198 -21.95 -16.18 4.70
CA TYR A 198 -21.96 -17.28 5.65
C TYR A 198 -22.04 -18.62 4.91
N TYR A 199 -21.06 -19.49 5.13
CA TYR A 199 -21.01 -20.83 4.57
C TYR A 199 -21.69 -21.81 5.54
N ASN A 200 -23.01 -21.97 5.38
CA ASN A 200 -23.86 -22.76 6.28
C ASN A 200 -23.35 -24.18 6.55
N GLN A 201 -22.84 -24.89 5.53
CA GLN A 201 -22.37 -26.27 5.67
C GLN A 201 -21.15 -26.38 6.60
N ASP A 202 -20.26 -25.40 6.53
CA ASP A 202 -19.04 -25.34 7.33
C ASP A 202 -19.20 -24.54 8.62
N LYS A 203 -20.30 -23.79 8.73
CA LYS A 203 -20.56 -22.80 9.78
C LYS A 203 -19.45 -21.75 9.90
N VAL A 204 -18.87 -21.35 8.76
CA VAL A 204 -17.77 -20.37 8.68
C VAL A 204 -18.28 -19.07 8.05
N ILE A 205 -17.86 -17.94 8.60
CA ILE A 205 -18.07 -16.63 7.97
C ILE A 205 -16.89 -16.36 7.02
N TYR A 206 -17.18 -15.92 5.81
CA TYR A 206 -16.19 -15.44 4.86
C TYR A 206 -16.41 -13.95 4.61
N ALA A 207 -15.42 -13.12 4.90
CA ALA A 207 -15.44 -11.68 4.64
C ALA A 207 -14.29 -11.31 3.69
N LYS A 208 -14.61 -10.75 2.53
CA LYS A 208 -13.62 -10.18 1.61
C LYS A 208 -13.65 -8.66 1.68
N ILE A 209 -12.50 -8.05 1.93
CA ILE A 209 -12.32 -6.60 1.80
C ILE A 209 -11.52 -6.39 0.50
N GLY A 210 -12.17 -5.81 -0.52
CA GLY A 210 -11.51 -5.53 -1.81
C GLY A 210 -10.71 -4.23 -1.82
N ASN A 211 -11.08 -3.27 -0.97
CA ASN A 211 -10.41 -1.99 -0.77
C ASN A 211 -10.87 -1.36 0.56
N PHE A 212 -9.99 -0.60 1.22
CA PHE A 212 -10.31 0.17 2.42
C PHE A 212 -10.85 1.56 2.07
N SER A 213 -12.15 1.63 1.79
CA SER A 213 -12.91 2.88 1.57
C SER A 213 -13.66 3.34 2.82
N GLU A 214 -14.19 4.57 2.83
CA GLU A 214 -14.78 5.25 4.00
C GLU A 214 -15.82 4.44 4.81
N LYS A 215 -16.52 3.48 4.19
CA LYS A 215 -17.58 2.69 4.83
C LYS A 215 -17.19 1.25 5.16
N THR A 216 -15.92 0.89 4.93
CA THR A 216 -15.44 -0.50 5.04
C THR A 216 -15.67 -1.10 6.41
N SER A 217 -15.21 -0.42 7.47
CA SER A 217 -15.35 -0.92 8.85
C SER A 217 -16.81 -1.05 9.28
N LEU A 218 -17.64 -0.07 8.91
CA LEU A 218 -19.07 -0.07 9.22
C LEU A 218 -19.82 -1.21 8.53
N ILE A 219 -19.59 -1.42 7.22
CA ILE A 219 -20.22 -2.51 6.45
C ILE A 219 -19.80 -3.86 7.04
N LEU A 220 -18.50 -4.05 7.29
CA LEU A 220 -17.98 -5.29 7.85
C LEU A 220 -18.62 -5.59 9.21
N LYS A 221 -18.61 -4.61 10.13
CA LYS A 221 -19.19 -4.74 11.47
C LYS A 221 -20.67 -5.14 11.41
N ASN A 222 -21.47 -4.43 10.61
CA ASN A 222 -22.90 -4.66 10.53
C ASN A 222 -23.24 -6.05 9.97
N GLU A 223 -22.59 -6.47 8.89
CA GLU A 223 -22.84 -7.79 8.30
C GLU A 223 -22.32 -8.93 9.20
N LEU A 224 -21.18 -8.76 9.88
CA LEU A 224 -20.70 -9.74 10.86
C LEU A 224 -21.69 -9.91 12.00
N LEU A 225 -22.14 -8.82 12.64
CA LEU A 225 -23.10 -8.88 13.74
C LEU A 225 -24.43 -9.48 13.30
N LYS A 226 -24.90 -9.15 12.09
CA LYS A 226 -26.10 -9.74 11.51
C LYS A 226 -25.98 -11.26 11.37
N ILE A 227 -24.87 -11.78 10.87
CA ILE A 227 -24.65 -13.22 10.72
C ILE A 227 -24.54 -13.87 12.11
N ILE A 228 -23.75 -13.30 13.01
CA ILE A 228 -23.52 -13.83 14.36
C ILE A 228 -24.80 -13.92 15.18
N ASN A 229 -25.69 -12.93 15.06
CA ASN A 229 -26.96 -12.93 15.79
C ASN A 229 -28.01 -13.90 15.20
N ASN A 230 -27.89 -14.28 13.93
CA ASN A 230 -28.87 -15.12 13.24
C ASN A 230 -28.45 -16.59 13.13
N HIS A 231 -27.22 -16.93 13.51
CA HIS A 231 -26.68 -18.27 13.35
C HIS A 231 -25.97 -18.75 14.62
N ASN A 232 -26.34 -19.96 15.06
CA ASN A 232 -25.69 -20.62 16.17
C ASN A 232 -24.51 -21.49 15.69
N SER A 233 -23.55 -21.73 16.59
CA SER A 233 -22.42 -22.64 16.36
C SER A 233 -21.47 -22.24 15.23
N ILE A 234 -21.29 -20.94 15.01
CA ILE A 234 -20.28 -20.43 14.08
C ILE A 234 -18.90 -20.91 14.52
N LYS A 235 -18.11 -21.40 13.57
CA LYS A 235 -16.78 -22.00 13.79
C LYS A 235 -15.65 -20.99 13.65
N GLY A 236 -15.86 -19.90 12.94
CA GLY A 236 -14.89 -18.80 12.86
C GLY A 236 -15.08 -17.93 11.63
N LEU A 237 -14.08 -17.07 11.41
CA LEU A 237 -14.03 -16.07 10.34
C LEU A 237 -12.82 -16.30 9.45
N ILE A 238 -13.04 -16.25 8.14
CA ILE A 238 -11.99 -16.07 7.14
C ILE A 238 -12.05 -14.63 6.66
N LEU A 239 -10.97 -13.88 6.88
CA LEU A 239 -10.81 -12.50 6.40
C LEU A 239 -9.91 -12.49 5.17
N ASP A 240 -10.49 -12.33 3.99
CA ASP A 240 -9.78 -12.38 2.71
C ASP A 240 -9.34 -10.98 2.26
N LEU A 241 -8.02 -10.74 2.35
CA LEU A 241 -7.33 -9.52 1.94
C LEU A 241 -6.50 -9.73 0.66
N ARG A 242 -6.67 -10.86 -0.04
CA ARG A 242 -5.98 -11.12 -1.31
C ARG A 242 -6.43 -10.12 -2.37
N ASP A 243 -5.45 -9.64 -3.15
CA ASP A 243 -5.60 -8.65 -4.22
C ASP A 243 -6.13 -7.28 -3.74
N ASN A 244 -6.03 -6.99 -2.44
CA ASN A 244 -6.43 -5.71 -1.87
C ASN A 244 -5.20 -4.80 -1.69
N PRO A 245 -5.05 -3.74 -2.51
CA PRO A 245 -3.89 -2.85 -2.46
C PRO A 245 -3.89 -1.86 -1.27
N GLY A 246 -4.88 -1.96 -0.39
CA GLY A 246 -5.02 -1.13 0.79
C GLY A 246 -6.13 -0.09 0.63
N GLY A 247 -5.84 1.16 0.97
CA GLY A 247 -6.81 2.25 1.04
C GLY A 247 -6.60 3.09 2.29
N ILE A 248 -7.67 3.68 2.82
CA ILE A 248 -7.63 4.63 3.95
C ILE A 248 -7.11 3.96 5.22
N LEU A 249 -6.06 4.53 5.83
CA LEU A 249 -5.44 4.06 7.07
C LEU A 249 -6.46 3.89 8.21
N ASP A 250 -7.28 4.91 8.44
CA ASP A 250 -8.27 4.90 9.51
C ASP A 250 -9.23 3.71 9.39
N GLN A 251 -9.55 3.29 8.17
CA GLN A 251 -10.40 2.13 7.94
C GLN A 251 -9.71 0.82 8.30
N ALA A 252 -8.40 0.69 8.06
CA ALA A 252 -7.63 -0.46 8.54
C ALA A 252 -7.58 -0.49 10.08
N VAL A 253 -7.36 0.66 10.72
CA VAL A 253 -7.37 0.77 12.18
C VAL A 253 -8.74 0.37 12.75
N GLU A 254 -9.83 0.91 12.21
CA GLU A 254 -11.18 0.58 12.64
C GLU A 254 -11.57 -0.88 12.38
N VAL A 255 -11.12 -1.47 11.27
CA VAL A 255 -11.30 -2.91 11.01
C VAL A 255 -10.56 -3.75 12.05
N SER A 256 -9.31 -3.42 12.38
CA SER A 256 -8.53 -4.12 13.41
C SER A 256 -9.19 -4.01 14.80
N ARG A 257 -9.76 -2.85 15.12
CA ARG A 257 -10.52 -2.62 16.38
C ARG A 257 -11.75 -3.52 16.54
N LEU A 258 -12.27 -4.11 15.46
CA LEU A 258 -13.38 -5.08 15.55
C LEU A 258 -12.96 -6.43 16.13
N PHE A 259 -11.67 -6.70 16.24
CA PHE A 259 -11.16 -8.03 16.62
C PHE A 259 -10.16 -7.98 17.78
N LEU A 260 -9.68 -6.80 18.17
CA LEU A 260 -8.68 -6.60 19.22
C LEU A 260 -9.29 -5.86 20.42
N ASN A 261 -9.08 -6.43 21.60
CA ASN A 261 -9.47 -5.82 22.87
C ASN A 261 -8.42 -4.81 23.36
N ASP A 262 -7.15 -5.13 23.19
CA ASP A 262 -6.02 -4.30 23.57
C ASP A 262 -4.86 -4.48 22.60
N GLY A 263 -3.75 -3.80 22.86
CA GLY A 263 -2.54 -3.85 22.04
C GLY A 263 -2.48 -2.76 20.98
N ILE A 264 -1.28 -2.58 20.44
CA ILE A 264 -1.00 -1.67 19.33
C ILE A 264 -1.54 -2.32 18.05
N ILE A 265 -2.13 -1.53 17.15
CA ILE A 265 -2.52 -1.96 15.80
C ILE A 265 -1.38 -1.65 14.82
N VAL A 266 -0.92 -0.41 14.82
CA VAL A 266 0.15 0.07 13.95
C VAL A 266 0.83 1.25 14.61
N SER A 267 2.13 1.41 14.39
CA SER A 267 2.83 2.65 14.74
C SER A 267 3.46 3.31 13.52
N ILE A 268 3.54 4.64 13.56
CA ILE A 268 4.09 5.49 12.52
C ILE A 268 5.33 6.18 13.08
N LYS A 269 6.47 5.97 12.43
CA LYS A 269 7.73 6.66 12.79
C LYS A 269 8.13 7.61 11.67
N THR A 270 8.22 8.89 12.02
CA THR A 270 8.65 9.96 11.10
C THR A 270 10.16 10.19 11.20
N ARG A 271 10.72 10.99 10.28
CA ARG A 271 12.16 11.33 10.28
C ARG A 271 12.59 12.20 11.47
N HIS A 272 11.71 13.08 11.97
CA HIS A 272 12.06 14.11 12.95
C HIS A 272 11.24 13.91 14.23
N ASN A 273 11.88 14.10 15.39
CA ASN A 273 11.34 14.10 16.77
C ASN A 273 11.26 12.79 17.57
N ASN A 274 11.62 11.60 17.05
CA ASN A 274 11.31 10.33 17.74
C ASN A 274 9.82 10.20 18.13
N GLU A 275 8.93 11.02 17.55
CA GLU A 275 7.49 10.95 17.79
C GLU A 275 6.98 9.72 17.05
N GLU A 276 6.69 8.69 17.84
CA GLU A 276 5.99 7.50 17.42
C GLU A 276 4.50 7.73 17.67
N ILE A 277 3.73 7.81 16.59
CA ILE A 277 2.27 7.84 16.68
C ILE A 277 1.81 6.38 16.66
N SER A 278 1.25 5.90 17.76
CA SER A 278 0.62 4.59 17.83
C SER A 278 -0.89 4.70 17.65
N TYR A 279 -1.46 3.74 16.95
CA TYR A 279 -2.90 3.50 16.91
C TYR A 279 -3.17 2.26 17.74
N ASP A 280 -3.91 2.43 18.84
CA ASP A 280 -4.21 1.34 19.76
C ASP A 280 -5.61 0.76 19.51
N ALA A 281 -5.75 -0.52 19.85
CA ALA A 281 -7.04 -1.16 19.98
C ALA A 281 -7.83 -0.56 21.15
N THR A 282 -9.15 -0.52 21.00
CA THR A 282 -10.04 0.15 21.96
C THR A 282 -11.12 -0.77 22.55
N GLY A 283 -10.98 -2.10 22.43
CA GLY A 283 -11.70 -3.01 23.34
C GLY A 283 -12.70 -4.01 22.76
N ALA A 284 -12.99 -4.05 21.46
CA ALA A 284 -14.15 -4.80 20.98
C ALA A 284 -13.80 -5.95 20.04
N ASP A 285 -13.49 -7.14 20.57
CA ASP A 285 -13.61 -8.39 19.79
C ASP A 285 -15.09 -8.76 19.60
N ILE A 286 -15.69 -8.25 18.52
CA ILE A 286 -17.12 -8.41 18.23
C ILE A 286 -17.51 -9.85 17.92
N ILE A 287 -16.53 -10.72 17.63
CA ILE A 287 -16.74 -12.13 17.35
C ILE A 287 -16.38 -13.02 18.54
N LYS A 288 -16.15 -12.44 19.72
CA LYS A 288 -16.03 -13.13 21.02
C LYS A 288 -15.01 -14.28 21.02
N GLY A 289 -13.82 -14.03 20.48
CA GLY A 289 -12.74 -15.02 20.47
C GLY A 289 -12.88 -16.13 19.42
N LEU A 290 -13.89 -16.07 18.53
CA LEU A 290 -13.97 -16.99 17.40
C LEU A 290 -12.66 -16.99 16.59
N PRO A 291 -12.17 -18.16 16.11
CA PRO A 291 -10.96 -18.24 15.31
C PRO A 291 -11.00 -17.34 14.07
N ILE A 292 -9.88 -16.70 13.75
CA ILE A 292 -9.70 -15.90 12.53
C ILE A 292 -8.54 -16.45 11.73
N VAL A 293 -8.77 -16.69 10.44
CA VAL A 293 -7.72 -16.91 9.44
C VAL A 293 -7.76 -15.78 8.42
N ILE A 294 -6.62 -15.12 8.18
CA ILE A 294 -6.48 -14.04 7.22
C ILE A 294 -5.83 -14.59 5.96
N LEU A 295 -6.40 -14.33 4.79
CA LEU A 295 -5.80 -14.67 3.51
C LEU A 295 -5.09 -13.46 2.91
N ILE A 296 -3.82 -13.63 2.55
CA ILE A 296 -3.01 -12.62 1.85
C ILE A 296 -2.31 -13.21 0.63
N ASN A 297 -1.90 -12.33 -0.29
CA ASN A 297 -1.01 -12.66 -1.41
C ASN A 297 -0.15 -11.44 -1.80
N ASN A 298 0.63 -11.55 -2.87
CA ASN A 298 1.47 -10.46 -3.36
C ASN A 298 0.67 -9.17 -3.69
N GLY A 299 -0.63 -9.27 -3.98
CA GLY A 299 -1.51 -8.13 -4.19
C GLY A 299 -2.08 -7.48 -2.92
N SER A 300 -1.78 -8.03 -1.74
CA SER A 300 -2.13 -7.45 -0.44
C SER A 300 -1.12 -6.38 -0.05
N ALA A 301 -1.51 -5.11 -0.01
CA ALA A 301 -0.61 -3.99 0.25
C ALA A 301 -1.15 -2.98 1.29
N SER A 302 -0.26 -2.20 1.90
CA SER A 302 -0.56 -1.03 2.72
C SER A 302 -1.58 -1.32 3.83
N SER A 303 -2.76 -0.69 3.83
CA SER A 303 -3.83 -0.93 4.81
C SER A 303 -4.19 -2.42 5.00
N SER A 304 -4.07 -3.26 3.97
CA SER A 304 -4.22 -4.71 4.10
C SER A 304 -3.13 -5.34 4.97
N GLU A 305 -1.89 -4.88 4.80
CA GLU A 305 -0.72 -5.32 5.56
C GLU A 305 -0.81 -4.86 7.02
N ILE A 306 -1.38 -3.68 7.26
CA ILE A 306 -1.65 -3.18 8.62
C ILE A 306 -2.64 -4.10 9.34
N VAL A 307 -3.76 -4.47 8.72
CA VAL A 307 -4.74 -5.38 9.36
C VAL A 307 -4.14 -6.76 9.59
N ALA A 308 -3.45 -7.31 8.59
CA ALA A 308 -2.83 -8.62 8.71
C ALA A 308 -1.74 -8.63 9.80
N GLY A 309 -0.84 -7.65 9.80
CA GLY A 309 0.22 -7.51 10.80
C GLY A 309 -0.31 -7.25 12.21
N ALA A 310 -1.32 -6.37 12.35
CA ALA A 310 -1.94 -6.08 13.64
C ALA A 310 -2.52 -7.34 14.30
N LEU A 311 -3.32 -8.11 13.55
CA LEU A 311 -3.97 -9.31 14.08
C LEU A 311 -3.00 -10.47 14.25
N GLN A 312 -1.97 -10.56 13.41
CA GLN A 312 -0.92 -11.58 13.52
C GLN A 312 -0.04 -11.36 14.76
N ASP A 313 0.50 -10.16 14.93
CA ASP A 313 1.44 -9.83 16.00
C ASP A 313 0.78 -9.83 17.39
N ASN A 314 -0.49 -9.42 17.47
CA ASN A 314 -1.30 -9.57 18.68
C ASN A 314 -1.81 -11.01 18.90
N LYS A 315 -1.36 -11.99 18.08
CA LYS A 315 -1.73 -13.41 18.17
C LYS A 315 -3.24 -13.66 18.09
N ARG A 316 -3.98 -12.75 17.45
CA ARG A 316 -5.44 -12.84 17.32
C ARG A 316 -5.86 -13.67 16.11
N ALA A 317 -5.07 -13.69 15.06
CA ALA A 317 -5.36 -14.42 13.82
C ALA A 317 -4.12 -15.13 13.27
N LEU A 318 -4.35 -16.22 12.52
CA LEU A 318 -3.33 -16.82 11.67
C LEU A 318 -3.42 -16.25 10.27
N VAL A 319 -2.28 -15.89 9.69
CA VAL A 319 -2.16 -15.43 8.31
C VAL A 319 -1.77 -16.61 7.42
N MET A 320 -2.44 -16.76 6.29
CA MET A 320 -2.25 -17.86 5.33
C MET A 320 -2.19 -17.32 3.90
N GLY A 321 -1.37 -17.94 3.05
CA GLY A 321 -1.26 -17.63 1.62
C GLY A 321 0.16 -17.34 1.20
N GLU A 322 0.38 -16.24 0.50
CA GLU A 322 1.70 -15.82 0.00
C GLU A 322 2.15 -14.52 0.69
N LYS A 323 3.45 -14.22 0.64
CA LYS A 323 4.00 -12.95 1.13
C LYS A 323 3.28 -11.73 0.52
N SER A 324 3.03 -10.71 1.35
CA SER A 324 2.38 -9.45 0.93
C SER A 324 3.26 -8.57 0.03
N PHE A 325 2.70 -7.45 -0.46
CA PHE A 325 3.35 -6.55 -1.41
C PHE A 325 4.54 -5.76 -0.86
N CYS A 326 4.60 -5.50 0.46
CA CYS A 326 5.65 -4.71 1.13
C CYS A 326 5.51 -3.18 1.00
N LYS A 327 4.32 -2.60 1.17
CA LYS A 327 4.12 -1.14 1.13
C LYS A 327 3.87 -0.57 2.52
N GLY A 328 4.96 -0.28 3.22
CA GLY A 328 4.96 0.23 4.59
C GLY A 328 5.28 1.73 4.71
N LEU A 329 4.97 2.54 3.71
CA LEU A 329 5.29 3.97 3.68
C LEU A 329 4.03 4.83 3.82
N VAL A 330 4.16 5.96 4.52
CA VAL A 330 3.14 7.00 4.65
C VAL A 330 3.42 8.11 3.65
N GLN A 331 2.45 8.40 2.77
CA GLN A 331 2.54 9.54 1.86
C GLN A 331 1.62 10.67 2.32
N ASN A 332 2.20 11.84 2.54
CA ASN A 332 1.45 13.07 2.83
C ASN A 332 1.25 13.89 1.56
N LEU A 333 0.07 14.47 1.43
CA LEU A 333 -0.23 15.45 0.39
C LEU A 333 -0.03 16.86 0.93
N ILE A 334 0.93 17.57 0.35
CA ILE A 334 1.31 18.91 0.75
C ILE A 334 0.91 19.88 -0.38
N PRO A 335 -0.22 20.60 -0.23
CA PRO A 335 -0.69 21.50 -1.27
C PRO A 335 0.15 22.79 -1.31
N PHE A 336 0.29 23.33 -2.51
CA PHE A 336 0.88 24.64 -2.77
C PHE A 336 -0.21 25.69 -3.04
N SER A 337 0.16 26.96 -2.87
CA SER A 337 -0.74 28.11 -3.08
C SER A 337 -1.23 28.26 -4.52
N ASN A 338 -0.46 27.78 -5.50
CA ASN A 338 -0.83 27.78 -6.92
C ASN A 338 -1.79 26.65 -7.33
N GLY A 339 -2.22 25.81 -6.37
CA GLY A 339 -3.12 24.68 -6.61
C GLY A 339 -2.43 23.37 -6.98
N SER A 340 -1.12 23.35 -7.18
CA SER A 340 -0.34 22.09 -7.30
C SER A 340 -0.10 21.46 -5.91
N ALA A 341 0.45 20.26 -5.86
CA ALA A 341 0.80 19.58 -4.60
C ALA A 341 2.04 18.70 -4.75
N ILE A 342 2.69 18.37 -3.64
CA ILE A 342 3.61 17.23 -3.57
C ILE A 342 2.95 16.12 -2.77
N LYS A 343 2.97 14.91 -3.33
CA LYS A 343 2.80 13.67 -2.58
C LYS A 343 4.19 13.23 -2.12
N LEU A 344 4.45 13.21 -0.81
CA LEU A 344 5.78 12.95 -0.26
C LEU A 344 5.73 11.83 0.75
N THR A 345 6.67 10.89 0.67
CA THR A 345 6.90 9.90 1.74
C THR A 345 7.50 10.59 2.97
N THR A 346 6.79 10.55 4.09
CA THR A 346 7.19 11.27 5.32
C THR A 346 7.42 10.36 6.52
N ALA A 347 6.92 9.12 6.46
CA ALA A 347 7.03 8.17 7.57
C ALA A 347 6.94 6.71 7.11
N LYS A 348 7.22 5.80 8.03
CA LYS A 348 7.10 4.35 7.86
C LYS A 348 6.07 3.77 8.84
N PHE A 349 5.30 2.79 8.39
CA PHE A 349 4.44 1.95 9.23
C PHE A 349 5.23 0.79 9.84
N TYR A 350 4.92 0.50 11.09
CA TYR A 350 5.48 -0.63 11.83
C TYR A 350 4.36 -1.46 12.44
N THR A 351 4.56 -2.78 12.43
CA THR A 351 3.65 -3.72 13.08
C THR A 351 3.79 -3.62 14.61
N PRO A 352 2.88 -4.23 15.40
CA PRO A 352 2.93 -4.19 16.86
C PRO A 352 4.24 -4.72 17.47
N LEU A 353 4.93 -5.66 16.81
CA LEU A 353 6.26 -6.13 17.23
C LEU A 353 7.41 -5.23 16.78
N GLY A 354 7.11 -4.06 16.20
CA GLY A 354 8.11 -3.07 15.78
C GLY A 354 8.78 -3.38 14.45
N LYS A 355 8.24 -4.30 13.65
CA LYS A 355 8.78 -4.66 12.33
C LYS A 355 8.36 -3.65 11.28
N SER A 356 9.26 -3.27 10.38
CA SER A 356 8.91 -2.36 9.28
C SER A 356 8.20 -3.12 8.19
N ILE A 357 6.95 -2.74 7.88
CA ILE A 357 6.17 -3.35 6.78
C ILE A 357 6.89 -3.17 5.43
N GLN A 358 7.61 -2.06 5.26
CA GLN A 358 8.31 -1.76 4.01
C GLN A 358 9.49 -2.71 3.74
N GLU A 359 10.17 -3.15 4.79
CA GLU A 359 11.42 -3.92 4.69
C GLU A 359 11.16 -5.43 4.83
N GLU A 360 10.22 -5.82 5.71
CA GLU A 360 9.95 -7.23 6.03
C GLU A 360 8.66 -7.76 5.40
N CYS A 361 7.71 -6.87 5.09
CA CYS A 361 6.37 -7.23 4.62
C CYS A 361 5.62 -8.08 5.65
N ILE A 362 4.42 -8.58 5.29
CA ILE A 362 3.70 -9.57 6.10
C ILE A 362 4.00 -10.95 5.53
N ILE A 363 4.64 -11.78 6.37
CA ILE A 363 4.93 -13.17 6.07
C ILE A 363 3.80 -14.03 6.64
N PRO A 364 3.15 -14.89 5.83
CA PRO A 364 2.08 -15.75 6.34
C PRO A 364 2.63 -16.75 7.38
N ASN A 365 1.82 -17.05 8.40
CA ASN A 365 2.12 -18.14 9.33
C ASN A 365 2.10 -19.51 8.63
N ILE A 366 1.25 -19.64 7.60
CA ILE A 366 1.12 -20.84 6.78
C ILE A 366 1.22 -20.43 5.31
N GLU A 367 2.36 -20.74 4.70
CA GLU A 367 2.57 -20.47 3.29
C GLU A 367 1.81 -21.49 2.43
N ILE A 368 1.00 -20.99 1.50
CA ILE A 368 0.33 -21.79 0.47
C ILE A 368 0.49 -21.06 -0.85
N ILE A 369 1.34 -21.61 -1.70
CA ILE A 369 1.46 -21.15 -3.09
C ILE A 369 0.28 -21.76 -3.85
N SER A 370 -0.56 -20.90 -4.43
CA SER A 370 -1.69 -21.39 -5.24
C SER A 370 -1.11 -22.19 -6.42
N PRO A 371 -1.45 -23.48 -6.59
CA PRO A 371 -0.93 -24.23 -7.72
C PRO A 371 -1.38 -23.53 -9.00
N LEU A 372 -0.41 -23.14 -9.84
CA LEU A 372 -0.71 -22.69 -11.19
C LEU A 372 -1.54 -23.80 -11.84
N VAL A 373 -2.84 -23.57 -12.00
CA VAL A 373 -3.67 -24.45 -12.81
C VAL A 373 -3.18 -24.28 -14.24
N ASN A 374 -2.22 -25.11 -14.65
CA ASN A 374 -1.90 -25.31 -16.05
C ASN A 374 -3.18 -25.86 -16.69
N THR A 375 -3.88 -25.02 -17.43
CA THR A 375 -5.12 -25.37 -18.15
C THR A 375 -4.90 -26.36 -19.30
N GLU A 376 -3.69 -26.91 -19.46
CA GLU A 376 -3.35 -27.85 -20.53
C GLU A 376 -3.28 -29.32 -20.09
N LEU A 377 -3.34 -29.61 -18.78
CA LEU A 377 -3.35 -30.97 -18.28
C LEU A 377 -4.51 -31.11 -17.29
N ASN A 378 -5.71 -31.51 -17.77
CA ASN A 378 -6.74 -32.28 -17.03
C ASN A 378 -8.11 -32.19 -17.72
N ASN A 379 -8.22 -32.62 -18.99
CA ASN A 379 -9.54 -32.93 -19.58
C ASN A 379 -9.99 -34.38 -19.30
N ASP A 380 -9.09 -35.28 -18.91
CA ASP A 380 -9.44 -36.71 -18.74
C ASP A 380 -9.55 -37.20 -17.29
N THR A 381 -8.84 -36.59 -16.34
CA THR A 381 -8.81 -37.02 -14.93
C THR A 381 -9.93 -36.42 -14.07
N ASN A 382 -10.42 -35.22 -14.40
CA ASN A 382 -11.53 -34.59 -13.68
C ASN A 382 -12.87 -35.36 -13.86
N ASN A 383 -13.03 -36.08 -14.98
CA ASN A 383 -14.24 -36.88 -15.22
C ASN A 383 -14.30 -38.19 -14.39
N ALA A 384 -13.17 -38.65 -13.85
CA ALA A 384 -13.12 -39.87 -13.03
C ALA A 384 -13.41 -39.59 -11.53
N ILE A 385 -12.99 -38.44 -11.00
CA ILE A 385 -13.15 -38.12 -9.57
C ILE A 385 -14.53 -37.50 -9.28
N ILE A 386 -15.15 -36.82 -10.25
CA ILE A 386 -16.45 -36.14 -10.07
C ILE A 386 -17.64 -37.11 -10.10
N LYS A 387 -17.50 -38.32 -10.66
CA LYS A 387 -18.63 -39.26 -10.83
C LYS A 387 -19.11 -39.98 -9.57
N ASN A 388 -18.37 -39.93 -8.45
CA ASN A 388 -18.72 -40.72 -7.25
C ASN A 388 -19.28 -39.93 -6.05
N ASN A 389 -19.43 -38.61 -6.12
CA ASN A 389 -19.98 -37.84 -4.99
C ASN A 389 -21.31 -37.18 -5.34
N ASN A 390 -22.41 -37.89 -5.07
CA ASN A 390 -23.80 -37.42 -5.12
C ASN A 390 -24.14 -36.43 -3.97
N HIS A 391 -23.40 -35.33 -3.84
CA HIS A 391 -23.76 -34.22 -2.96
C HIS A 391 -23.94 -32.92 -3.74
N LYS A 392 -25.20 -32.63 -4.09
CA LYS A 392 -25.63 -31.56 -4.99
C LYS A 392 -25.52 -30.12 -4.45
N ASN A 393 -24.74 -29.84 -3.40
CA ASN A 393 -24.69 -28.50 -2.76
C ASN A 393 -23.29 -27.94 -2.41
N LEU A 394 -22.18 -28.41 -3.03
CA LEU A 394 -20.79 -28.06 -2.64
C LEU A 394 -20.06 -27.10 -3.61
N LYS A 395 -20.70 -26.11 -4.24
CA LYS A 395 -20.15 -25.50 -5.48
C LYS A 395 -19.51 -24.10 -5.44
N ASN A 396 -19.40 -23.38 -4.32
CA ASN A 396 -18.98 -21.96 -4.39
C ASN A 396 -17.48 -21.67 -4.20
N TYR A 397 -16.68 -22.56 -3.60
CA TYR A 397 -15.26 -22.30 -3.33
C TYR A 397 -14.30 -23.47 -3.66
N GLN A 398 -14.80 -24.57 -4.26
CA GLN A 398 -13.96 -25.74 -4.60
C GLN A 398 -12.80 -25.42 -5.56
N ASN A 399 -12.93 -24.36 -6.35
CA ASN A 399 -11.87 -23.92 -7.27
C ASN A 399 -10.84 -22.98 -6.61
N ASP A 400 -11.01 -22.65 -5.32
CA ASP A 400 -10.08 -21.83 -4.55
C ASP A 400 -9.45 -22.69 -3.45
N TYR A 401 -8.32 -23.31 -3.78
CA TYR A 401 -7.61 -24.23 -2.89
C TYR A 401 -7.19 -23.56 -1.57
N VAL A 402 -6.75 -22.30 -1.62
CA VAL A 402 -6.35 -21.54 -0.43
C VAL A 402 -7.54 -21.31 0.50
N LEU A 403 -8.69 -20.93 -0.06
CA LEU A 403 -9.93 -20.76 0.72
C LEU A 403 -10.39 -22.08 1.35
N LEU A 404 -10.32 -23.20 0.60
CA LEU A 404 -10.63 -24.53 1.14
C LEU A 404 -9.76 -24.84 2.37
N ARG A 405 -8.46 -24.61 2.28
CA ARG A 405 -7.53 -24.86 3.40
C ARG A 405 -7.73 -23.93 4.58
N ALA A 406 -8.12 -22.68 4.35
CA ALA A 406 -8.51 -21.79 5.44
C ALA A 406 -9.79 -22.25 6.15
N ILE A 407 -10.78 -22.79 5.42
CA ILE A 407 -11.99 -23.38 6.02
C ILE A 407 -11.61 -24.57 6.89
N ASP A 408 -10.78 -25.49 6.39
CA ASP A 408 -10.28 -26.65 7.16
C ASP A 408 -9.59 -26.20 8.45
N LEU A 409 -8.72 -25.19 8.35
CA LEU A 409 -7.97 -24.65 9.48
C LEU A 409 -8.88 -24.01 10.53
N VAL A 410 -9.83 -23.15 10.13
CA VAL A 410 -10.79 -22.52 11.04
C VAL A 410 -11.58 -23.59 11.80
N LYS A 411 -12.06 -24.62 11.10
CA LYS A 411 -12.80 -25.73 11.73
C LYS A 411 -11.93 -26.50 12.70
N GLY A 412 -10.68 -26.79 12.34
CA GLY A 412 -9.70 -27.47 13.21
C GLY A 412 -9.41 -26.69 14.49
N ILE A 413 -9.14 -25.38 14.39
CA ILE A 413 -8.91 -24.52 15.56
C ILE A 413 -10.15 -24.49 16.45
N SER A 414 -11.34 -24.33 15.85
CA SER A 414 -12.60 -24.29 16.60
C SER A 414 -12.83 -25.54 17.43
N LEU A 415 -12.54 -26.73 16.88
CA LEU A 415 -12.64 -28.00 17.61
C LEU A 415 -11.67 -28.02 18.80
N TYR A 416 -10.40 -27.71 18.57
CA TYR A 416 -9.38 -27.69 19.62
C TYR A 416 -9.69 -26.69 20.76
N THR A 417 -10.27 -25.54 20.44
CA THR A 417 -10.67 -24.55 21.45
C THR A 417 -11.91 -24.92 22.24
N HIS A 418 -12.79 -25.77 21.68
CA HIS A 418 -13.96 -26.26 22.40
C HIS A 418 -13.54 -27.25 23.49
N ASP A 419 -12.67 -28.20 23.14
CA ASP A 419 -12.18 -29.25 24.05
C ASP A 419 -11.35 -28.73 25.24
N LYS A 420 -10.92 -27.46 25.24
CA LYS A 420 -10.20 -26.83 26.36
C LYS A 420 -11.09 -26.08 27.35
N ASN A 421 -12.32 -25.78 26.96
CA ASN A 421 -13.27 -25.03 27.78
C ASN A 421 -14.37 -25.93 28.38
N GLU A 422 -14.38 -27.22 28.02
CA GLU A 422 -15.02 -28.31 28.77
C GLU A 422 -13.99 -28.95 29.71
#